data_AF-A0A0T5ZA83-F1
#
_entry.id   AF-A0A0T5ZA83-F1
#
_cell.length_a   1.000
_cell.length_b   1.000
_cell.length_c   1.000
_cell.angle_alpha   90.00
_cell.angle_beta   90.00
_cell.angle_gamma   90.00
#
_symmetry.space_group_name_H-M   'P 1'
#
loop_
_entity.id
_entity.type
_entity.pdbx_description
1 polymer ?
#
loop_
_entity_poly.entity_id
_entity_poly.type
_entity_poly.pdbx_seq_one_letter_code
_entity_poly.pdbx_strand_id
1 'polypeptide(L)'
;MKGLASLVMRGISPAVMVITVSAMLSLSLPLFGILSAAAVGLITLRQGSRAGLKVSGLSTLALGVMMLLILGNPLPALGILLIQLLPLWLLAMLLRTSRSLDLTVQAAFGLGLLAILGQYLLMGDPASVWLEEL
;
A
#
# COMPACT_ATOMS: atom_id res chain seq x y z
N MET A 1 14.76 6.67 -11.94
CA MET A 1 14.23 5.52 -11.18
C MET A 1 15.28 4.57 -10.57
N LYS A 2 16.51 4.46 -11.09
CA LYS A 2 17.53 3.54 -10.53
C LYS A 2 17.94 3.85 -9.09
N GLY A 3 17.99 5.13 -8.70
CA GLY A 3 18.40 5.56 -7.36
C GLY A 3 17.43 5.18 -6.24
N LEU A 4 16.11 5.32 -6.46
CA LEU A 4 15.11 4.87 -5.49
C LEU A 4 15.10 3.34 -5.36
N ALA A 5 15.19 2.63 -6.48
CA ALA A 5 15.26 1.18 -6.47
C ALA A 5 16.50 0.67 -5.72
N SER A 6 17.67 1.29 -5.90
CA SER A 6 18.87 0.91 -5.17
C SER A 6 18.77 1.23 -3.68
N LEU A 7 18.13 2.34 -3.31
CA LEU A 7 17.94 2.73 -1.90
C LEU A 7 16.99 1.77 -1.18
N VAL A 8 15.86 1.44 -1.80
CA VAL A 8 14.89 0.45 -1.27
C VAL A 8 15.54 -0.95 -1.16
N MET A 9 16.49 -1.28 -2.03
CA MET A 9 17.19 -2.57 -2.03
C MET A 9 18.41 -2.64 -1.11
N ARG A 10 18.86 -1.53 -0.51
CA ARG A 10 20.02 -1.53 0.39
C ARG A 10 19.77 -2.24 1.72
N GLY A 11 18.50 -2.46 2.09
CA GLY A 11 18.12 -3.21 3.30
C GLY A 11 16.72 -2.85 3.79
N ILE A 12 16.34 -3.41 4.94
CA ILE A 12 15.01 -3.21 5.54
C ILE A 12 14.81 -1.77 6.01
N SER A 13 15.80 -1.16 6.68
CA SER A 13 15.71 0.20 7.20
C SER A 13 15.44 1.28 6.13
N PRO A 14 16.23 1.39 5.03
CA PRO A 14 15.97 2.38 4.00
C PRO A 14 14.67 2.12 3.21
N ALA A 15 14.27 0.85 3.09
CA ALA A 15 12.96 0.51 2.54
C ALA A 15 11.81 1.04 3.38
N VAL A 16 11.86 0.81 4.70
CA VAL A 16 10.83 1.26 5.64
C VAL A 16 10.69 2.78 5.57
N MET A 17 11.81 3.51 5.57
CA MET A 17 11.82 4.96 5.46
C MET A 17 11.16 5.46 4.18
N VAL A 18 11.50 4.89 3.01
CA VAL A 18 10.90 5.31 1.73
C VAL A 18 9.40 5.06 1.72
N ILE A 19 8.96 3.90 2.20
CA ILE A 19 7.54 3.53 2.24
C ILE A 19 6.77 4.44 3.19
N THR A 20 7.29 4.68 4.40
CA THR A 20 6.65 5.54 5.41
C THR A 20 6.57 6.99 4.94
N VAL A 21 7.66 7.54 4.40
CA VAL A 21 7.68 8.93 3.89
C VAL A 21 6.75 9.08 2.70
N SER A 22 6.77 8.13 1.75
CA SER A 22 5.86 8.16 0.59
C SER A 22 4.39 7.98 1.00
N ALA A 23 4.11 7.16 2.01
CA ALA A 23 2.77 6.98 2.55
C ALA A 23 2.27 8.21 3.33
N MET A 24 3.15 8.91 4.04
CA MET A 24 2.79 10.20 4.64
C MET A 24 2.49 11.24 3.56
N LEU A 25 3.35 11.33 2.54
CA LEU A 25 3.14 12.24 1.41
C LEU A 25 1.86 11.91 0.63
N SER A 26 1.41 10.65 0.61
CA SER A 26 0.19 10.28 -0.11
C SER A 26 -1.07 10.92 0.45
N LEU A 27 -1.06 11.37 1.71
CA LEU A 27 -2.16 12.13 2.30
C LEU A 27 -2.34 13.50 1.64
N SER A 28 -1.24 14.14 1.23
CA SER A 28 -1.29 15.44 0.54
C SER A 28 -1.26 15.30 -0.98
N LEU A 29 -0.54 14.30 -1.48
CA LEU A 29 -0.28 14.06 -2.89
C LEU A 29 -0.51 12.58 -3.19
N PRO A 30 -1.74 12.18 -3.59
CA PRO A 30 -2.12 10.78 -3.76
C PRO A 30 -1.17 9.93 -4.62
N LEU A 31 -0.48 10.57 -5.58
CA LEU A 31 0.52 9.93 -6.45
C LEU A 31 1.65 9.23 -5.68
N PHE A 32 2.04 9.73 -4.51
CA PHE A 32 3.09 9.10 -3.69
C PHE A 32 2.67 7.77 -3.07
N GLY A 33 1.36 7.51 -2.98
CA GLY A 33 0.85 6.21 -2.55
C GLY A 33 1.32 5.09 -3.50
N ILE A 34 1.34 5.37 -4.80
CA ILE A 34 1.82 4.42 -5.82
C ILE A 34 3.28 4.05 -5.56
N LEU A 35 4.12 5.01 -5.16
CA LEU A 35 5.53 4.76 -4.85
C LEU A 35 5.70 3.92 -3.58
N SER A 36 4.93 4.22 -2.54
CA SER A 36 4.92 3.46 -1.29
C SER A 36 4.56 1.99 -1.55
N ALA A 37 3.48 1.79 -2.28
CA ALA A 37 3.01 0.46 -2.66
C ALA A 37 4.08 -0.24 -3.54
N ALA A 38 4.55 0.40 -4.61
CA ALA A 38 5.53 -0.17 -5.53
C ALA A 38 6.82 -0.62 -4.81
N ALA A 39 7.27 0.12 -3.79
CA ALA A 39 8.42 -0.27 -2.97
C ALA A 39 8.16 -1.58 -2.20
N VAL A 40 6.97 -1.76 -1.60
CA VAL A 40 6.56 -3.04 -0.98
C VAL A 40 6.53 -4.18 -2.00
N GLY A 41 5.92 -3.95 -3.16
CA GLY A 41 5.85 -4.95 -4.23
C GLY A 41 7.24 -5.38 -4.70
N LEU A 42 8.14 -4.43 -4.90
CA LEU A 42 9.52 -4.67 -5.33
C LEU A 42 10.31 -5.51 -4.33
N ILE A 43 10.20 -5.21 -3.03
CA ILE A 43 10.83 -6.00 -1.96
C ILE A 43 10.25 -7.40 -1.90
N THR A 44 8.93 -7.53 -2.03
CA THR A 44 8.23 -8.81 -2.00
C THR A 44 8.69 -9.72 -3.15
N LEU A 45 8.80 -9.17 -4.35
CA LEU A 45 9.29 -9.87 -5.53
C LEU A 45 10.77 -10.27 -5.39
N ARG A 46 11.63 -9.35 -4.95
CA ARG A 46 13.09 -9.56 -4.92
C ARG A 46 13.57 -10.35 -3.71
N GLN A 47 13.07 -10.06 -2.52
CA GLN A 47 13.64 -10.53 -1.26
C GLN A 47 12.80 -11.61 -0.56
N GLY A 48 11.50 -11.72 -0.87
CA GLY A 48 10.64 -12.73 -0.22
C GLY A 48 9.28 -12.17 0.19
N SER A 49 8.27 -13.04 0.25
CA SER A 49 7.00 -12.72 0.91
C SER A 49 7.21 -12.30 2.36
N ARG A 50 8.06 -13.03 3.10
CA ARG A 50 8.46 -12.70 4.47
C ARG A 50 9.11 -11.33 4.60
N ALA A 51 9.94 -10.93 3.64
CA ALA A 51 10.59 -9.61 3.65
C ALA A 51 9.55 -8.50 3.41
N GLY A 52 8.66 -8.69 2.43
CA GLY A 52 7.55 -7.77 2.17
C GLY A 52 6.65 -7.56 3.39
N LEU A 53 6.28 -8.64 4.09
CA LEU A 53 5.42 -8.57 5.27
C LEU A 53 6.11 -7.86 6.45
N LYS A 54 7.40 -8.12 6.65
CA LYS A 54 8.18 -7.43 7.70
C LYS A 54 8.26 -5.93 7.43
N VAL A 55 8.53 -5.55 6.18
CA VAL A 55 8.67 -4.14 5.79
C VAL A 55 7.31 -3.44 5.85
N SER A 56 6.23 -4.05 5.36
CA SER A 56 4.89 -3.46 5.46
C SER A 56 4.47 -3.25 6.92
N GLY A 57 4.73 -4.24 7.79
CA GLY A 57 4.45 -4.14 9.22
C GLY A 57 5.24 -3.01 9.90
N LEU A 58 6.56 -2.97 9.69
CA LEU A 58 7.43 -1.93 10.25
C LEU A 58 7.08 -0.54 9.73
N SER A 59 6.80 -0.40 8.43
CA SER A 59 6.37 0.87 7.85
C SER A 59 5.03 1.34 8.38
N THR A 60 4.09 0.42 8.62
CA THR A 60 2.80 0.75 9.23
C THR A 60 2.97 1.21 10.68
N LEU A 61 3.82 0.54 11.46
CA LEU A 61 4.14 0.96 12.82
C LEU A 61 4.77 2.35 12.84
N ALA A 62 5.77 2.60 11.99
CA ALA A 62 6.42 3.90 11.89
C ALA A 62 5.43 5.00 11.45
N LEU A 63 4.57 4.69 10.47
CA LEU A 63 3.54 5.60 10.01
C LEU A 63 2.48 5.89 11.08
N GLY A 64 2.07 4.86 11.84
CA GLY A 64 1.13 4.98 12.95
C GLY A 64 1.68 5.86 14.07
N VAL A 65 2.97 5.73 14.40
CA VAL A 65 3.63 6.64 15.35
C VAL A 65 3.63 8.08 14.83
N MET A 66 3.99 8.31 13.56
CA MET A 66 3.96 9.66 12.98
C MET A 66 2.54 10.26 12.97
N MET A 67 1.54 9.48 12.59
CA MET A 67 0.15 9.94 12.56
C MET A 67 -0.41 10.19 13.97
N LEU A 68 -0.04 9.37 14.95
CA LEU A 68 -0.37 9.64 16.35
C LEU A 68 0.21 10.99 16.80
N LEU A 69 1.46 11.29 16.44
CA LEU A 69 2.13 12.54 16.84
C LEU A 69 1.56 13.77 16.14
N ILE A 70 1.16 13.65 14.87
CA ILE A 70 0.72 14.80 14.04
C ILE A 70 -0.79 15.01 14.11
N LEU A 71 -1.58 13.93 14.00
CA LEU A 71 -3.05 13.96 13.94
C LEU A 71 -3.71 13.55 15.27
N GLY A 72 -2.94 13.04 16.25
CA GLY A 72 -3.50 12.47 17.48
C GLY A 72 -4.17 11.11 17.28
N ASN A 73 -4.17 10.56 16.06
CA ASN A 73 -4.91 9.35 15.71
C ASN A 73 -4.07 8.40 14.81
N PRO A 74 -3.78 7.17 15.26
CA PRO A 74 -3.00 6.21 14.48
C PRO A 74 -3.84 5.39 13.48
N LEU A 75 -5.18 5.46 13.55
CA LEU A 75 -6.09 4.68 12.71
C LEU A 75 -5.85 4.82 11.20
N PRO A 76 -5.53 6.01 10.65
CA PRO A 76 -5.32 6.14 9.21
C PRO A 76 -4.12 5.33 8.69
N ALA A 77 -3.13 5.03 9.54
CA ALA A 77 -2.00 4.18 9.16
C ALA A 77 -2.44 2.73 8.89
N LEU A 78 -3.39 2.23 9.68
CA LEU A 78 -4.00 0.91 9.45
C LEU A 78 -4.82 0.91 8.15
N GLY A 79 -5.51 2.00 7.84
CA GLY A 79 -6.21 2.17 6.56
C GLY A 79 -5.25 2.02 5.38
N ILE A 80 -4.10 2.69 5.41
CA ILE A 80 -3.07 2.59 4.36
C ILE A 80 -2.51 1.16 4.26
N LEU A 81 -2.28 0.48 5.39
CA LEU A 81 -1.87 -0.92 5.38
C LEU A 81 -2.89 -1.80 4.66
N LEU A 82 -4.16 -1.70 5.04
CA LEU A 82 -5.20 -2.59 4.55
C LEU A 82 -5.59 -2.31 3.10
N ILE A 83 -5.65 -1.04 2.71
CA ILE A 83 -6.15 -0.63 1.39
C ILE A 83 -5.03 -0.63 0.34
N GLN A 84 -3.78 -0.41 0.74
CA GLN A 84 -2.69 -0.21 -0.22
C GLN A 84 -1.55 -1.22 -0.07
N LEU A 85 -0.97 -1.35 1.12
CA LEU A 85 0.24 -2.16 1.29
C LEU A 85 -0.07 -3.66 1.24
N LEU A 86 -1.18 -4.09 1.85
CA LEU A 86 -1.62 -5.49 1.92
C LEU A 86 -2.05 -6.06 0.56
N PRO A 87 -2.97 -5.44 -0.20
CA PRO A 87 -3.39 -5.97 -1.50
C PRO A 87 -2.22 -6.01 -2.48
N LEU A 88 -1.33 -5.01 -2.46
CA LEU A 88 -0.18 -5.06 -3.34
C LEU A 88 0.85 -6.11 -2.92
N TRP A 89 1.05 -6.32 -1.61
CA TRP A 89 1.86 -7.44 -1.12
C TRP A 89 1.29 -8.79 -1.59
N LEU A 90 -0.03 -8.97 -1.53
CA LEU A 90 -0.71 -10.18 -2.04
C LEU A 90 -0.50 -10.35 -3.55
N LEU A 91 -0.69 -9.29 -4.34
CA LEU A 91 -0.48 -9.33 -5.79
C LEU A 91 0.97 -9.62 -6.15
N ALA A 92 1.93 -9.01 -5.43
CA ALA A 92 3.35 -9.29 -5.64
C ALA A 92 3.71 -10.74 -5.27
N MET A 93 3.10 -11.31 -4.23
CA MET A 93 3.25 -12.71 -3.87
C MET A 93 2.63 -13.65 -4.92
N LEU A 94 1.45 -13.30 -5.44
CA LEU A 94 0.79 -14.04 -6.51
C LEU A 94 1.62 -14.03 -7.79
N LEU A 95 2.12 -12.86 -8.21
CA LEU A 95 3.00 -12.73 -9.38
C LEU A 95 4.28 -13.54 -9.21
N ARG A 96 4.89 -13.50 -8.02
CA ARG A 96 6.09 -14.28 -7.72
C ARG A 96 5.87 -15.78 -7.86
N THR A 97 4.72 -16.27 -7.39
CA THR A 97 4.42 -17.71 -7.31
C THR A 97 3.91 -18.24 -8.65
N SER A 98 2.98 -17.52 -9.27
CA SER A 98 2.39 -17.92 -10.56
C SER A 98 3.30 -17.66 -11.75
N ARG A 99 4.22 -16.68 -11.65
CA ARG A 99 5.02 -16.14 -12.77
C ARG A 99 4.18 -15.71 -13.98
N SER A 100 2.87 -15.52 -13.80
CA SER A 100 1.93 -15.11 -14.85
C SER A 100 1.43 -13.71 -14.56
N LEU A 101 1.74 -12.81 -15.48
CA LEU A 101 1.29 -11.42 -15.39
C LEU A 101 -0.21 -11.33 -15.65
N ASP A 102 -0.74 -12.17 -16.53
CA ASP A 102 -2.17 -12.26 -16.84
C ASP A 102 -3.00 -12.60 -15.59
N LEU A 103 -2.63 -13.67 -14.88
CA LEU A 103 -3.31 -14.05 -13.62
C LEU A 103 -3.21 -12.95 -12.56
N THR A 104 -2.08 -12.24 -12.50
CA THR A 104 -1.89 -11.15 -11.54
C THR A 104 -2.78 -9.95 -11.86
N VAL A 105 -2.91 -9.60 -13.14
CA VAL A 105 -3.78 -8.51 -13.60
C VAL A 105 -5.25 -8.86 -13.38
N GLN A 106 -5.67 -10.10 -13.68
CA GLN A 106 -7.02 -10.59 -13.38
C GLN A 106 -7.33 -10.54 -11.89
N ALA A 107 -6.39 -10.96 -11.04
CA ALA A 107 -6.54 -10.87 -9.59
C ALA A 107 -6.58 -9.41 -9.10
N ALA A 108 -5.80 -8.51 -9.71
CA ALA A 108 -5.83 -7.09 -9.39
C ALA A 108 -7.19 -6.46 -9.73
N PHE A 109 -7.76 -6.83 -10.88
CA PHE A 109 -9.13 -6.45 -11.25
C PHE A 109 -10.15 -6.98 -10.25
N GLY A 110 -10.05 -8.26 -9.88
CA GLY A 110 -10.93 -8.87 -8.87
C GLY A 110 -10.85 -8.17 -7.51
N LEU A 111 -9.64 -7.84 -7.04
CA LEU A 111 -9.44 -7.06 -5.82
C LEU A 111 -10.03 -5.65 -5.91
N GLY A 112 -9.90 -4.98 -7.06
CA GLY A 112 -10.51 -3.67 -7.29
C GLY A 112 -12.04 -3.73 -7.25
N LEU A 113 -12.65 -4.74 -7.88
CA LEU A 113 -14.10 -4.95 -7.82
C LEU A 113 -14.57 -5.26 -6.40
N LEU A 114 -13.85 -6.10 -5.66
CA LEU A 114 -14.15 -6.38 -4.26
C LEU A 114 -14.06 -5.13 -3.38
N ALA A 115 -13.08 -4.25 -3.63
CA ALA A 115 -12.95 -3.00 -2.91
C ALA A 115 -14.15 -2.07 -3.18
N ILE A 116 -14.59 -1.94 -4.43
CA ILE A 116 -15.78 -1.16 -4.80
C ILE A 116 -17.03 -1.75 -4.15
N LEU A 117 -17.24 -3.08 -4.27
CA LEU A 117 -18.38 -3.76 -3.65
C LEU A 117 -18.40 -3.56 -2.13
N GLY A 118 -17.24 -3.69 -1.48
CA GLY A 118 -17.11 -3.43 -0.05
C GLY A 118 -17.50 -2.00 0.32
N GLN A 119 -17.12 -1.02 -0.50
CA GLN A 119 -17.49 0.38 -0.29
C GLN A 119 -19.00 0.59 -0.39
N TYR A 120 -19.67 0.02 -1.41
CA TYR A 120 -21.13 0.10 -1.54
C TYR A 120 -21.87 -0.59 -0.37
N LEU A 121 -21.36 -1.73 0.10
CA LEU A 121 -21.99 -2.49 1.19
C LEU A 121 -21.80 -1.86 2.57
N LEU A 122 -20.64 -1.25 2.83
CA LEU A 122 -20.29 -0.71 4.15
C LEU A 122 -20.66 0.77 4.32
N MET A 123 -20.52 1.56 3.26
CA MET A 123 -20.70 3.02 3.29
C MET A 123 -21.94 3.49 2.53
N GLY A 124 -22.66 2.59 1.86
CA GLY A 124 -23.82 2.95 1.03
C GLY A 124 -23.41 3.53 -0.33
N ASP A 125 -24.34 4.25 -0.96
CA ASP A 125 -24.14 4.82 -2.28
C ASP A 125 -23.08 5.94 -2.21
N PRO A 126 -21.90 5.80 -2.85
CA PRO A 126 -20.95 6.90 -2.92
C PRO A 126 -21.55 8.09 -3.65
N ALA A 127 -22.48 7.90 -4.60
CA ALA A 127 -23.04 9.00 -5.35
C ALA A 127 -23.70 10.05 -4.45
N SER A 128 -24.31 9.65 -3.33
CA SER A 128 -24.93 10.61 -2.39
C SER A 128 -23.90 11.45 -1.63
N VAL A 129 -22.73 10.89 -1.29
CA VAL A 129 -21.65 11.61 -0.59
C VAL A 129 -20.98 12.61 -1.51
N TRP A 130 -20.76 12.24 -2.77
CA TRP A 130 -20.09 13.10 -3.74
C TRP A 130 -21.00 14.22 -4.25
N LEU A 131 -22.32 14.04 -4.17
CA LEU A 131 -23.32 15.07 -4.48
C LEU A 131 -23.50 16.11 -3.36
N GLU A 132 -23.23 15.77 -2.11
CA GLU A 132 -23.29 16.74 -0.99
C GLU A 132 -22.09 17.70 -0.97
N GLU A 133 -20.98 17.37 -1.63
CA GLU A 133 -19.75 18.20 -1.70
C GLU A 133 -19.63 19.09 -2.95
N LEU A 134 -20.62 19.10 -3.85
CA LEU A 134 -20.70 19.97 -5.04
C LEU A 134 -21.73 21.09 -4.84
#